data_AF-A0A851HD01-F1
#
_entry.id   AF-A0A851HD01-F1
#
_cell.length_a   1.000
_cell.length_b   1.000
_cell.length_c   1.000
_cell.angle_alpha   90.00
_cell.angle_beta   90.00
_cell.angle_gamma   90.00
#
_symmetry.space_group_name_H-M   'P 1'
#
loop_
_entity.id
_entity.type
_entity.pdbx_description
1 polymer ?
#
loop_
_entity_poly.entity_id
_entity_poly.type
_entity_poly.pdbx_seq_one_letter_code
_entity_poly.pdbx_strand_id
1 'polypeptide(L)'
;MKVVSRKANGAEFSLRAHLVLAGCSAEGLTFQQVLEVGCYLQSAWEASCLEFKNPPRVLAKAKHVLTDCLDRLENAEHCSVSNEHWLLLKDGIVCADGVWEKVQSARINVINLALRRECGIS
;
A
#
# COMPACT_ATOMS: atom_id res chain seq x y z
N MET A 1 -20.44 2.97 20.78
CA MET A 1 -19.00 2.95 20.47
C MET A 1 -18.75 3.79 19.22
N LYS A 2 -18.07 4.93 19.34
CA LYS A 2 -17.60 5.68 18.16
C LYS A 2 -16.43 4.90 17.58
N VAL A 3 -16.62 4.29 16.41
CA VAL A 3 -15.51 3.78 15.61
C VAL A 3 -14.69 5.00 15.20
N VAL A 4 -13.60 5.24 15.92
CA VAL A 4 -12.60 6.22 15.49
C VAL A 4 -12.04 5.65 14.20
N SER A 5 -12.53 6.16 13.06
CA SER A 5 -11.93 5.94 11.76
C SER A 5 -10.53 6.53 11.83
N ARG A 6 -9.57 5.73 12.29
CA ARG A 6 -8.16 6.00 12.06
C ARG A 6 -8.02 5.93 10.55
N LYS A 7 -8.14 7.09 9.89
CA LYS A 7 -7.62 7.25 8.53
C LYS A 7 -6.15 6.89 8.67
N ALA A 8 -5.80 5.64 8.37
CA ALA A 8 -4.42 5.24 8.21
C ALA A 8 -3.87 6.20 7.16
N ASN A 9 -3.03 7.15 7.59
CA ASN A 9 -2.34 8.01 6.66
C ASN A 9 -1.42 7.08 5.89
N GLY A 10 -1.76 6.78 4.62
CA GLY A 10 -0.92 5.95 3.76
C GLY A 10 0.54 6.40 3.74
N ALA A 11 0.79 7.70 4.00
CA ALA A 11 2.12 8.29 4.16
C ALA A 11 2.97 7.69 5.29
N GLU A 12 2.37 7.28 6.42
CA GLU A 12 3.14 6.73 7.55
C GLU A 12 3.66 5.32 7.27
N PHE A 13 2.89 4.53 6.50
CA PHE A 13 3.29 3.18 6.10
C PHE A 13 4.17 3.18 4.85
N SER A 14 4.08 4.21 4.00
CA SER A 14 4.90 4.36 2.80
C SER A 14 6.40 4.35 3.13
N LEU A 15 6.86 5.25 4.01
CA LEU A 15 8.29 5.34 4.35
C LEU A 15 8.83 4.03 4.93
N ARG A 16 8.07 3.38 5.83
CA ARG A 16 8.50 2.12 6.45
C ARG A 16 8.61 1.01 5.41
N ALA A 17 7.63 0.87 4.52
CA ALA A 17 7.64 -0.15 3.48
C ALA A 17 8.83 0.02 2.51
N HIS A 18 9.13 1.26 2.14
CA HIS A 18 10.33 1.59 1.34
C HIS A 18 11.63 1.26 2.07
N LEU A 19 11.74 1.61 3.36
CA LEU A 19 12.91 1.30 4.18
C LEU A 19 13.13 -0.20 4.34
N VAL A 20 12.06 -0.99 4.51
CA VAL A 20 12.14 -2.46 4.57
C VAL A 20 12.72 -3.02 3.27
N LEU A 21 12.19 -2.64 2.10
CA LEU A 21 12.68 -3.18 0.83
C LEU A 21 14.05 -2.64 0.39
N ALA A 22 14.48 -1.50 0.95
CA ALA A 22 15.81 -0.93 0.71
C ALA A 22 16.87 -1.50 1.65
N GLY A 23 16.51 -1.78 2.91
CA GLY A 23 17.43 -2.20 3.96
C GLY A 23 17.61 -3.73 4.08
N CYS A 24 16.68 -4.51 3.54
CA CYS A 24 16.77 -5.97 3.55
C CYS A 24 17.41 -6.51 2.27
N SER A 25 18.35 -7.44 2.42
CA SER A 25 18.70 -8.41 1.37
C SER A 25 17.54 -9.39 1.19
N ALA A 26 17.48 -10.11 0.07
CA ALA A 26 16.48 -11.17 -0.17
C ALA A 26 16.59 -12.37 0.81
N GLU A 27 17.47 -12.29 1.80
CA GLU A 27 17.79 -13.36 2.76
C GLU A 27 16.62 -13.64 3.73
N GLY A 28 15.74 -12.66 3.96
CA GLY A 28 14.42 -12.92 4.54
C GLY A 28 13.74 -11.70 5.16
N LEU A 29 12.41 -11.70 5.14
CA LEU A 29 11.57 -10.72 5.84
C LEU A 29 11.09 -11.31 7.17
N THR A 30 11.22 -10.54 8.25
CA THR A 30 10.60 -10.88 9.54
C THR A 30 9.09 -10.59 9.51
N PHE A 31 8.36 -11.13 10.48
CA PHE A 31 6.92 -10.87 10.62
C PHE A 31 6.58 -9.38 10.65
N GLN A 32 7.32 -8.58 11.42
CA GLN A 32 7.09 -7.13 11.49
C GLN A 32 7.31 -6.46 10.13
N GLN A 33 8.36 -6.84 9.41
CA GLN A 33 8.67 -6.27 8.10
C GLN A 33 7.59 -6.62 7.05
N VAL A 34 7.10 -7.87 7.07
CA VAL A 34 5.98 -8.29 6.22
C VAL A 34 4.71 -7.49 6.53
N LEU A 35 4.43 -7.20 7.80
CA LEU A 35 3.30 -6.34 8.19
C LEU A 35 3.46 -4.90 7.71
N GLU A 36 4.65 -4.30 7.83
CA GLU A 36 4.89 -2.91 7.41
C GLU A 36 4.67 -2.74 5.89
N VAL A 37 5.22 -3.65 5.08
CA VAL A 37 5.00 -3.67 3.62
C VAL A 37 3.55 -4.03 3.30
N GLY A 38 2.99 -5.00 4.03
CA GLY A 38 1.63 -5.52 3.83
C GLY A 38 0.55 -4.50 4.10
N CYS A 39 0.65 -3.76 5.19
CA CYS A 39 -0.29 -2.68 5.51
C CYS A 39 -0.30 -1.62 4.41
N TYR A 40 0.87 -1.24 3.87
CA TYR A 40 0.93 -0.23 2.82
C TYR A 40 0.31 -0.73 1.50
N LEU A 41 0.68 -1.93 1.05
CA LEU A 41 0.16 -2.52 -0.19
C LEU A 41 -1.34 -2.84 -0.09
N GLN A 42 -1.81 -3.37 1.05
CA GLN A 42 -3.22 -3.65 1.29
C GLN A 42 -4.04 -2.35 1.29
N SER A 43 -3.57 -1.31 1.95
CA SER A 43 -4.27 -0.02 1.98
C SER A 43 -4.32 0.61 0.58
N ALA A 44 -3.24 0.52 -0.19
CA ALA A 44 -3.20 0.99 -1.57
C ALA A 44 -4.14 0.17 -2.48
N TRP A 45 -4.20 -1.16 -2.28
CA TRP A 45 -5.14 -2.02 -2.99
C TRP A 45 -6.59 -1.62 -2.70
N GLU A 46 -6.98 -1.45 -1.44
CA GLU A 46 -8.32 -1.00 -1.06
C GLU A 46 -8.67 0.36 -1.66
N ALA A 47 -7.75 1.32 -1.59
CA ALA A 47 -7.92 2.62 -2.23
C ALA A 47 -8.08 2.47 -3.75
N SER A 48 -7.32 1.58 -4.37
CA SER A 48 -7.41 1.35 -5.82
C SER A 48 -8.73 0.71 -6.24
N CYS A 49 -9.29 -0.20 -5.43
CA CYS A 49 -10.60 -0.79 -5.66
C CYS A 49 -11.74 0.23 -5.62
N LEU A 50 -11.58 1.29 -4.83
CA LEU A 50 -12.58 2.36 -4.71
C LEU A 50 -12.48 3.38 -5.85
N GLU A 51 -11.26 3.76 -6.24
CA GLU A 51 -11.03 4.91 -7.13
C GLU A 51 -10.84 4.51 -8.61
N PHE A 52 -10.57 3.24 -8.91
CA PHE A 52 -10.25 2.79 -10.27
C PHE A 52 -11.24 1.74 -10.75
N LYS A 53 -11.73 1.90 -11.99
CA LYS A 53 -12.58 0.88 -12.65
C LYS A 53 -11.90 -0.49 -12.73
N ASN A 54 -10.58 -0.49 -12.93
CA ASN A 54 -9.75 -1.69 -12.96
C ASN A 54 -8.53 -1.46 -12.05
N PRO A 55 -8.50 -2.07 -10.85
CA PRO A 55 -7.36 -1.98 -9.94
C PRO A 55 -6.05 -2.52 -10.56
N PRO A 56 -4.88 -1.94 -10.22
CA PRO A 56 -3.60 -2.39 -10.78
C PRO A 56 -3.28 -3.85 -10.42
N ARG A 57 -3.10 -4.71 -11.42
CA ARG A 57 -2.76 -6.13 -11.22
C ARG A 57 -1.43 -6.33 -10.48
N VAL A 58 -0.50 -5.38 -10.61
CA VAL A 58 0.80 -5.39 -9.92
C VAL A 58 0.62 -5.38 -8.40
N LEU A 59 -0.31 -4.54 -7.89
CA LEU A 59 -0.63 -4.52 -6.45
C LEU A 59 -1.23 -5.84 -5.97
N ALA A 60 -2.11 -6.46 -6.75
CA ALA A 60 -2.67 -7.75 -6.41
C ALA A 60 -1.59 -8.85 -6.29
N LYS A 61 -0.63 -8.87 -7.23
CA LYS A 61 0.51 -9.80 -7.20
C LYS A 61 1.41 -9.57 -5.99
N ALA A 62 1.78 -8.31 -5.72
CA ALA A 62 2.62 -7.97 -4.58
C ALA A 62 1.94 -8.32 -3.24
N LYS A 63 0.63 -8.10 -3.13
CA LYS A 63 -0.14 -8.54 -1.97
C LYS A 63 -0.10 -10.06 -1.78
N HIS A 64 -0.30 -10.81 -2.87
CA HIS A 64 -0.29 -12.27 -2.81
C HIS A 64 1.04 -12.80 -2.27
N VAL A 65 2.17 -12.23 -2.71
CA VAL A 65 3.50 -12.57 -2.18
C VAL A 65 3.57 -12.37 -0.66
N LEU A 66 2.98 -11.30 -0.12
CA LEU A 66 2.98 -11.06 1.32
C LEU A 66 2.04 -11.99 2.08
N THR A 67 0.90 -12.35 1.51
CA THR A 67 0.02 -13.37 2.09
C THR A 67 0.77 -14.70 2.21
N ASP A 68 1.44 -15.14 1.15
CA ASP A 68 2.25 -16.35 1.16
C ASP A 68 3.38 -16.29 2.20
N CYS A 69 3.97 -15.10 2.42
CA CYS A 69 4.97 -14.92 3.46
C CYS A 69 4.38 -14.98 4.88
N LEU A 70 3.21 -14.39 5.11
CA LEU A 70 2.53 -14.46 6.41
C LEU A 70 2.21 -15.90 6.79
N ASP A 71 1.72 -16.69 5.84
CA ASP A 71 1.42 -18.12 6.05
C ASP A 71 2.69 -18.91 6.42
N ARG A 72 3.83 -18.60 5.82
CA ARG A 72 5.12 -19.23 6.15
C ARG A 72 5.66 -18.80 7.51
N LEU A 73 5.44 -17.54 7.88
CA LEU A 73 5.87 -16.97 9.16
C LEU A 73 5.06 -17.49 10.35
N GLU A 74 3.91 -18.12 10.13
CA GLU A 74 3.16 -18.79 11.20
C GLU A 74 4.01 -19.85 11.92
N ASN A 75 4.98 -20.44 11.20
CA ASN A 75 5.83 -21.51 11.71
C ASN A 75 7.34 -21.21 11.62
N ALA A 76 7.74 -19.96 11.33
CA ALA A 76 9.13 -19.57 11.10
C ALA A 76 9.45 -18.15 11.58
N GLU A 77 10.72 -17.89 11.93
CA GLU A 77 11.18 -16.55 12.35
C GLU A 77 11.31 -15.57 11.18
N HIS A 78 11.59 -16.07 9.97
CA HIS A 78 11.74 -15.29 8.75
C HIS A 78 11.10 -15.96 7.53
N CYS A 79 10.57 -15.15 6.60
CA CYS A 79 10.14 -15.59 5.27
C CYS A 79 11.25 -15.28 4.26
N SER A 80 11.92 -16.30 3.73
CA SER A 80 12.83 -16.11 2.60
C SER A 80 12.02 -15.84 1.32
N VAL A 81 12.38 -14.78 0.61
CA VAL A 81 11.67 -14.30 -0.57
C VAL A 81 12.56 -14.53 -1.80
N SER A 82 12.03 -15.17 -2.84
CA SER A 82 12.78 -15.33 -4.09
C SER A 82 13.06 -13.97 -4.73
N ASN A 83 14.10 -13.87 -5.57
CA ASN A 83 14.38 -12.62 -6.30
C ASN A 83 13.19 -12.15 -7.14
N GLU A 84 12.43 -13.07 -7.73
CA GLU A 84 11.21 -12.74 -8.48
C GLU A 84 10.15 -12.11 -7.57
N HIS A 85 9.87 -12.73 -6.43
CA HIS A 85 8.93 -12.19 -5.45
C HIS A 85 9.41 -10.86 -4.89
N TRP A 86 10.71 -10.68 -4.70
CA TRP A 86 11.31 -9.42 -4.25
C TRP A 86 11.07 -8.29 -5.25
N LEU A 87 11.22 -8.57 -6.55
CA LEU A 87 10.90 -7.61 -7.62
C LEU A 87 9.41 -7.27 -7.64
N LEU A 88 8.53 -8.27 -7.46
CA LEU A 88 7.09 -8.03 -7.35
C LEU A 88 6.73 -7.12 -6.17
N LEU A 89 7.40 -7.27 -5.03
CA LEU A 89 7.20 -6.38 -3.88
C LEU A 89 7.66 -4.96 -4.20
N LYS A 90 8.82 -4.78 -4.83
CA LYS A 90 9.32 -3.46 -5.25
C LYS A 90 8.38 -2.77 -6.24
N ASP A 91 7.95 -3.48 -7.27
CA ASP A 91 7.00 -2.97 -8.26
C ASP A 91 5.65 -2.64 -7.61
N GLY A 92 5.23 -3.46 -6.64
CA GLY A 92 4.05 -3.21 -5.82
C GLY A 92 4.12 -1.89 -5.06
N ILE A 93 5.25 -1.60 -4.41
CA ILE A 93 5.46 -0.37 -3.65
C ILE A 93 5.42 0.87 -4.56
N VAL A 94 6.13 0.82 -5.70
CA VAL A 94 6.08 1.92 -6.69
C VAL A 94 4.65 2.12 -7.22
N CYS A 95 3.93 1.03 -7.45
CA CYS A 95 2.53 1.10 -7.87
C CYS A 95 1.62 1.69 -6.78
N ALA A 96 1.88 1.37 -5.51
CA ALA A 96 1.15 1.92 -4.37
C ALA A 96 1.34 3.44 -4.26
N ASP A 97 2.57 3.94 -4.46
CA ASP A 97 2.85 5.38 -4.48
C ASP A 97 2.00 6.10 -5.55
N GLY A 98 2.00 5.58 -6.78
CA GLY A 98 1.19 6.15 -7.87
C GLY A 98 -0.32 6.09 -7.62
N VAL A 99 -0.80 5.05 -6.91
CA VAL A 99 -2.20 5.01 -6.46
C VAL A 99 -2.48 6.14 -5.49
N TRP A 100 -1.65 6.33 -4.47
CA TRP A 100 -1.86 7.36 -3.46
C TRP A 100 -1.78 8.78 -4.03
N GLU A 101 -0.83 9.06 -4.91
CA GLU A 101 -0.76 10.34 -5.63
C GLU A 101 -2.08 10.66 -6.35
N LYS A 102 -2.63 9.66 -7.04
CA LYS A 102 -3.88 9.81 -7.80
C LYS A 102 -5.11 9.95 -6.90
N VAL A 103 -5.22 9.14 -5.84
CA VAL A 103 -6.32 9.22 -4.87
C VAL A 103 -6.31 10.57 -4.14
N GLN A 104 -5.14 11.06 -3.73
CA GLN A 104 -5.01 12.37 -3.09
C GLN A 104 -5.39 13.50 -4.04
N SER A 105 -4.93 13.44 -5.29
CA SER A 105 -5.28 14.41 -6.33
C SER A 105 -6.78 14.46 -6.59
N ALA A 106 -7.45 13.29 -6.67
CA ALA A 106 -8.90 13.21 -6.84
C ALA A 106 -9.65 13.87 -5.66
N ARG A 107 -9.22 13.61 -4.43
CA ARG A 107 -9.83 14.19 -3.21
C ARG A 107 -9.67 15.71 -3.14
N ILE A 108 -8.49 16.23 -3.47
CA ILE A 108 -8.24 17.69 -3.51
C ILE A 108 -9.12 18.34 -4.56
N ASN A 109 -9.28 17.72 -5.73
CA ASN A 109 -10.14 18.25 -6.79
C ASN A 109 -11.62 18.29 -6.36
N VAL A 110 -12.12 17.26 -5.68
CA VAL A 110 -13.50 17.25 -5.14
C VAL A 110 -13.70 18.35 -4.11
N ILE A 111 -12.75 18.54 -3.19
CA ILE A 111 -12.81 19.61 -2.18
C ILE A 111 -12.80 20.98 -2.85
N ASN A 112 -11.91 21.20 -3.81
CA ASN A 112 -11.82 22.47 -4.54
C ASN A 112 -13.10 22.76 -5.36
N LEU A 113 -13.70 21.73 -5.96
CA LEU A 113 -14.98 21.87 -6.67
C LEU A 113 -16.14 22.18 -5.71
N ALA A 114 -16.17 21.54 -4.54
CA ALA A 114 -17.17 21.82 -3.51
C ALA A 114 -17.04 23.27 -3.00
N LEU A 115 -15.83 23.71 -2.67
CA LEU A 115 -15.54 25.07 -2.24
C LEU A 115 -15.89 26.11 -3.31
N ARG A 116 -15.59 25.86 -4.59
CA ARG A 116 -15.97 26.77 -5.69
C ARG A 116 -17.49 26.90 -5.83
N ARG A 117 -18.23 25.80 -5.68
CA ARG A 117 -19.70 25.80 -5.69
C ARG A 117 -20.28 26.58 -4.51
N GLU A 118 -19.72 26.42 -3.32
CA GLU A 118 -20.13 27.16 -2.11
C GLU A 118 -19.81 28.65 -2.22
N CYS A 119 -18.71 29.02 -2.87
CA CYS A 119 -18.29 30.42 -3.07
C CYS A 119 -18.90 31.09 -4.31
N GLY A 120 -19.72 30.40 -5.11
CA GLY A 120 -20.34 30.97 -6.32
C GLY A 120 -19.34 31.33 -7.44
N ILE A 121 -18.16 30.71 -7.44
CA ILE A 121 -17.11 30.96 -8.44
C ILE A 121 -17.27 29.91 -9.54
N SER A 122 -17.69 30.35 -10.74
CA SER A 122 -17.84 29.48 -11.92
C SER A 122 -16.50 29.22 -12.60
#